data_AF-A0A7C9IZ13-F1
#
_entry.id   AF-A0A7C9IZ13-F1
#
_cell.length_a   1.000
_cell.length_b   1.000
_cell.length_c   1.000
_cell.angle_alpha   90.00
_cell.angle_beta   90.00
_cell.angle_gamma   90.00
#
_symmetry.space_group_name_H-M   'P 1'
#
loop_
_entity.id
_entity.type
_entity.pdbx_description
1 polymer ?
#
loop_
_entity_poly.entity_id
_entity_poly.type
_entity_poly.pdbx_seq_one_letter_code
_entity_poly.pdbx_strand_id
1 'polypeptide(L)'
;MDLELERFKTDIDLIAFAASRGYVSDRRESSQNCEVMRTTNGDKIVIVKHLDNKGAEHWVYYCVRDARDNGTVIDFLQWRGGGTLGHIRKTLRDWLGSPRPAPAGVTIRKLLPVSHDRAGVLMAWERARPCLNIPYLTARGLGPDVLILPQFAHCLRTDERGNALFPHYDWE
;
A
#
# COMPACT_ATOMS: atom_id res chain seq x y z
N MET A 1 -25.02 -6.39 -1.34
CA MET A 1 -23.59 -6.58 -1.65
C MET A 1 -23.43 -8.02 -2.11
N ASP A 2 -22.71 -8.25 -3.20
CA ASP A 2 -22.55 -9.60 -3.78
C ASP A 2 -21.50 -10.39 -3.00
N LEU A 3 -21.93 -11.44 -2.31
CA LEU A 3 -21.08 -12.27 -1.45
C LEU A 3 -19.92 -12.92 -2.21
N GLU A 4 -20.12 -13.23 -3.50
CA GLU A 4 -19.07 -13.84 -4.33
C GLU A 4 -17.89 -12.87 -4.51
N LEU A 5 -18.18 -11.60 -4.81
CA LEU A 5 -17.15 -10.60 -5.02
C LEU A 5 -16.37 -10.32 -3.74
N GLU A 6 -17.04 -10.31 -2.58
CA GLU A 6 -16.36 -10.19 -1.29
C GLU A 6 -15.42 -11.36 -1.03
N ARG A 7 -15.87 -12.59 -1.29
CA ARG A 7 -15.03 -13.78 -1.16
C ARG A 7 -13.81 -13.75 -2.07
N PHE A 8 -13.91 -13.22 -3.29
CA PHE A 8 -12.74 -13.07 -4.14
C PHE A 8 -11.69 -12.14 -3.54
N LYS A 9 -12.10 -11.07 -2.86
CA LYS A 9 -11.18 -10.11 -2.24
C LYS A 9 -10.47 -10.70 -1.02
N THR A 10 -11.07 -11.69 -0.34
CA THR A 10 -10.52 -12.32 0.87
C THR A 10 -9.75 -13.61 0.55
N ASP A 11 -10.34 -14.48 -0.26
CA ASP A 11 -9.92 -15.88 -0.44
C ASP A 11 -8.81 -16.01 -1.49
N ILE A 12 -8.67 -15.04 -2.39
CA ILE A 12 -7.63 -15.05 -3.42
C ILE A 12 -6.40 -14.31 -2.93
N ASP A 13 -5.34 -15.06 -2.65
CA ASP A 13 -4.01 -14.51 -2.41
C ASP A 13 -3.54 -13.74 -3.65
N LEU A 14 -3.54 -12.41 -3.54
CA LEU A 14 -3.21 -11.52 -4.65
C LEU A 14 -1.73 -11.60 -5.03
N ILE A 15 -0.83 -11.99 -4.12
CA ILE A 15 0.60 -12.19 -4.41
C ILE A 15 0.75 -13.41 -5.31
N ALA A 16 0.15 -14.54 -4.94
CA ALA A 16 0.18 -15.76 -5.75
C ALA A 16 -0.51 -15.55 -7.10
N PHE A 17 -1.63 -14.81 -7.10
CA PHE A 17 -2.37 -14.48 -8.31
C PHE A 17 -1.58 -13.59 -9.27
N ALA A 18 -0.92 -12.55 -8.76
CA ALA A 18 -0.04 -11.68 -9.55
C ALA A 18 1.18 -12.46 -10.05
N ALA A 19 1.77 -13.33 -9.22
CA ALA A 19 2.90 -14.17 -9.62
C ALA A 19 2.57 -15.06 -10.83
N SER A 20 1.37 -15.66 -10.85
CA SER A 20 0.91 -16.45 -12.00
C SER A 20 0.73 -15.65 -13.30
N ARG A 21 0.79 -14.32 -13.23
CA ARG A 21 0.73 -13.39 -14.37
C ARG A 21 2.08 -12.74 -14.68
N GLY A 22 3.18 -13.31 -14.17
CA GLY A 22 4.54 -12.87 -14.50
C GLY A 22 5.08 -11.76 -13.61
N TYR A 23 4.41 -11.44 -12.50
CA TYR A 23 4.99 -10.57 -11.49
C TYR A 23 5.98 -11.33 -10.61
N VAL A 24 7.10 -10.70 -10.29
CA VAL A 24 8.15 -11.25 -9.43
C VAL A 24 8.34 -10.35 -8.22
N SER A 25 8.51 -10.95 -7.04
CA SER A 25 8.74 -10.26 -5.76
C SER A 25 10.05 -9.44 -5.79
N ASP A 26 9.96 -8.19 -5.37
CA ASP A 26 11.08 -7.30 -5.10
C ASP A 26 11.35 -7.29 -3.59
N ARG A 27 12.09 -8.30 -3.12
CA ARG A 27 12.39 -8.48 -1.70
C ARG A 27 13.09 -7.31 -1.02
N ARG A 28 13.75 -6.43 -1.78
CA ARG A 28 14.45 -5.27 -1.22
C ARG A 28 13.49 -4.15 -0.83
N GLU A 29 12.35 -4.08 -1.52
CA GLU A 29 11.32 -3.06 -1.28
C GLU A 29 10.07 -3.63 -0.58
N SER A 30 9.93 -4.96 -0.49
CA SER A 30 8.91 -5.61 0.33
C SER A 30 9.21 -5.50 1.83
N SER A 31 8.15 -5.47 2.65
CA SER A 31 8.23 -5.38 4.11
C SER A 31 7.33 -6.44 4.77
N GLN A 32 7.05 -6.30 6.07
CA GLN A 32 6.10 -7.16 6.76
C GLN A 32 4.63 -6.83 6.41
N ASN A 33 4.37 -5.59 5.98
CA ASN A 33 3.02 -5.09 5.73
C ASN A 33 2.68 -4.99 4.24
N CYS A 34 3.68 -5.07 3.37
CA CYS A 34 3.48 -5.01 1.93
C CYS A 34 4.42 -5.96 1.17
N GLU A 35 3.95 -6.42 0.02
CA GLU A 35 4.76 -7.14 -0.98
C GLU A 35 4.86 -6.28 -2.24
N VAL A 36 6.08 -5.89 -2.62
CA VAL A 36 6.33 -5.18 -3.87
C VAL A 36 6.61 -6.20 -4.96
N MET A 37 5.93 -6.11 -6.09
CA MET A 37 6.14 -7.00 -7.22
C MET A 37 6.31 -6.23 -8.53
N ARG A 38 7.11 -6.80 -9.44
CA ARG A 38 7.46 -6.17 -10.72
C ARG A 38 7.35 -7.14 -11.89
N THR A 39 7.07 -6.60 -13.06
CA THR A 39 7.23 -7.34 -14.33
C THR A 39 8.53 -6.93 -15.03
N THR A 40 9.00 -7.75 -15.97
CA THR A 40 10.14 -7.41 -16.84
C THR A 40 9.91 -6.17 -17.69
N ASN A 41 8.64 -5.85 -17.98
CA ASN A 41 8.23 -4.69 -18.77
C ASN A 41 8.18 -3.39 -17.93
N GLY A 42 8.53 -3.45 -16.64
CA GLY A 42 8.67 -2.28 -15.77
C GLY A 42 7.43 -1.90 -14.97
N ASP A 43 6.35 -2.70 -15.05
CA ASP A 43 5.20 -2.56 -14.15
C ASP A 43 5.64 -2.82 -12.70
N LYS A 44 5.12 -2.03 -11.76
CA LYS A 44 5.45 -2.10 -10.34
C LYS A 44 4.20 -1.90 -9.50
N ILE A 45 3.83 -2.94 -8.77
CA ILE A 45 2.69 -2.93 -7.86
C ILE A 45 3.14 -3.16 -6.41
N VAL A 46 2.39 -2.61 -5.48
CA VAL A 46 2.53 -2.85 -4.03
C VAL A 46 1.25 -3.54 -3.57
N ILE A 47 1.36 -4.74 -3.03
CA ILE A 47 0.24 -5.53 -2.52
C ILE A 47 0.22 -5.44 -1.00
N VAL A 48 -0.94 -5.20 -0.42
CA VAL A 48 -1.16 -5.08 1.02
C VAL A 48 -2.42 -5.81 1.45
N LYS A 49 -2.54 -6.05 2.76
CA LYS A 49 -3.80 -6.45 3.37
C LYS A 49 -4.43 -5.26 4.08
N HIS A 50 -5.69 -4.99 3.75
CA HIS A 50 -6.49 -3.95 4.38
C HIS A 50 -7.61 -4.58 5.21
N LEU A 51 -8.02 -3.88 6.26
CA LEU A 51 -9.24 -4.20 7.00
C LEU A 51 -10.38 -3.40 6.39
N ASP A 52 -11.50 -4.05 6.07
CA ASP A 52 -12.72 -3.35 5.70
C ASP A 52 -13.40 -2.72 6.94
N ASN A 53 -14.50 -2.00 6.73
CA ASN A 53 -15.26 -1.35 7.80
C ASN A 53 -15.85 -2.33 8.83
N LYS A 54 -15.82 -3.64 8.56
CA LYS A 54 -16.29 -4.71 9.44
C LYS A 54 -15.13 -5.48 10.08
N GLY A 55 -13.89 -5.08 9.82
CA GLY A 55 -12.67 -5.73 10.31
C GLY A 55 -12.26 -6.99 9.55
N ALA A 56 -12.84 -7.26 8.37
CA ALA A 56 -12.42 -8.37 7.51
C ALA A 56 -11.20 -7.99 6.67
N GLU A 57 -10.19 -8.85 6.67
CA GLU A 57 -9.00 -8.68 5.84
C GLU A 57 -9.30 -8.95 4.37
N HIS A 58 -8.94 -8.01 3.50
CA HIS A 58 -8.99 -8.20 2.06
C HIS A 58 -7.69 -7.74 1.39
N TRP A 59 -7.41 -8.30 0.22
CA TRP A 59 -6.23 -7.97 -0.56
C TRP A 59 -6.46 -6.75 -1.43
N VAL A 60 -5.50 -5.83 -1.40
CA VAL A 60 -5.47 -4.62 -2.22
C VAL A 60 -4.11 -4.50 -2.88
N TYR A 61 -4.07 -4.01 -4.11
CA TYR A 61 -2.83 -3.59 -4.76
C TYR A 61 -2.88 -2.10 -5.11
N TYR A 62 -1.68 -1.54 -5.20
CA TYR A 62 -1.45 -0.21 -5.70
C TYR A 62 -0.41 -0.20 -6.81
N CYS A 63 -0.75 0.34 -7.99
CA CYS A 63 0.23 0.66 -9.02
C CYS A 63 0.98 1.94 -8.66
N VAL A 64 2.31 1.86 -8.67
CA VAL A 64 3.16 3.01 -8.33
C VAL A 64 3.18 4.05 -9.47
N ARG A 65 2.75 3.67 -10.68
CA ARG A 65 2.90 4.49 -11.89
C ARG A 65 1.60 5.15 -12.37
N ASP A 66 0.43 4.59 -12.03
CA ASP A 66 -0.88 5.15 -12.38
C ASP A 66 -1.81 5.12 -11.17
N ALA A 67 -2.23 6.29 -10.71
CA ALA A 67 -3.11 6.46 -9.55
C ALA A 67 -4.53 5.91 -9.76
N ARG A 68 -4.91 5.52 -10.99
CA ARG A 68 -6.20 4.90 -11.28
C ARG A 68 -6.13 3.37 -11.24
N ASP A 69 -4.94 2.81 -11.41
CA ASP A 69 -4.66 1.37 -11.46
C ASP A 69 -4.42 0.80 -10.05
N ASN A 70 -5.46 0.85 -9.23
CA ASN A 70 -5.42 0.43 -7.84
C ASN A 70 -6.73 -0.27 -7.47
N GLY A 71 -6.70 -1.11 -6.44
CA GLY A 71 -7.91 -1.73 -5.89
C GLY A 71 -7.72 -3.19 -5.54
N THR A 72 -8.74 -4.00 -5.76
CA THR A 72 -8.79 -5.42 -5.39
C THR A 72 -8.35 -6.31 -6.55
N VAL A 73 -8.35 -7.62 -6.36
CA VAL A 73 -8.08 -8.60 -7.44
C VAL A 73 -9.02 -8.43 -8.65
N ILE A 74 -10.23 -7.91 -8.44
CA ILE A 74 -11.21 -7.63 -9.50
C ILE A 74 -10.70 -6.48 -10.35
N ASP A 75 -10.33 -5.36 -9.72
CA ASP A 75 -9.82 -4.16 -10.37
C ASP A 75 -8.50 -4.48 -11.09
N PHE A 76 -7.64 -5.27 -10.45
CA PHE A 76 -6.40 -5.76 -11.04
C PHE A 76 -6.64 -6.46 -12.39
N LEU A 77 -7.64 -7.34 -12.47
CA LEU A 77 -8.00 -7.97 -13.74
C LEU A 77 -8.60 -6.98 -14.73
N GLN A 78 -9.47 -6.06 -14.30
CA GLN A 78 -10.05 -5.05 -15.19
C GLN A 78 -8.95 -4.24 -15.88
N TRP A 79 -7.97 -3.74 -15.11
CA TRP A 79 -6.85 -2.97 -15.63
C TRP A 79 -5.91 -3.77 -16.52
N ARG A 80 -5.84 -5.09 -16.35
CA ARG A 80 -5.06 -5.99 -17.21
C ARG A 80 -5.89 -6.66 -18.32
N GLY A 81 -7.01 -6.04 -18.70
CA GLY A 81 -7.79 -6.45 -19.87
C GLY A 81 -8.67 -7.70 -19.66
N GLY A 82 -9.03 -8.01 -18.41
CA GLY A 82 -9.87 -9.15 -18.05
C GLY A 82 -11.33 -9.09 -18.58
N GLY A 83 -11.69 -7.98 -19.24
CA GLY A 83 -12.98 -7.82 -19.90
C GLY A 83 -14.11 -7.48 -18.94
N THR A 84 -15.31 -7.96 -19.24
CA THR A 84 -16.51 -7.71 -18.42
C THR A 84 -16.42 -8.40 -17.05
N LEU A 85 -17.20 -7.93 -16.08
CA LEU A 85 -17.27 -8.52 -14.74
C LEU A 85 -17.62 -10.03 -14.78
N GLY A 86 -18.41 -10.48 -15.76
CA GLY A 86 -18.71 -11.90 -15.96
C GLY A 86 -17.49 -12.74 -16.33
N HIS A 87 -16.61 -12.24 -17.20
CA HIS A 87 -15.34 -12.91 -17.53
C HIS A 87 -14.42 -12.97 -16.32
N ILE A 88 -14.33 -11.86 -15.58
CA ILE A 88 -13.54 -11.78 -14.35
C ILE A 88 -14.01 -12.82 -13.32
N ARG A 89 -15.32 -12.91 -13.06
CA ARG A 89 -15.88 -13.95 -12.17
C ARG A 89 -15.50 -15.35 -12.61
N LYS A 90 -15.53 -15.64 -13.92
CA LYS A 90 -15.13 -16.95 -14.44
C LYS A 90 -13.65 -17.21 -14.14
N THR A 91 -12.77 -16.27 -14.46
CA THR A 91 -11.32 -16.37 -14.19
C THR A 91 -11.02 -16.57 -12.70
N LEU A 92 -11.71 -15.86 -11.81
CA LEU A 92 -11.48 -15.96 -10.36
C LEU A 92 -12.05 -17.26 -9.76
N ARG A 93 -13.18 -17.75 -10.26
CA ARG A 93 -13.69 -19.09 -9.89
C ARG A 93 -12.75 -20.20 -10.34
N ASP A 94 -12.27 -20.13 -11.58
CA ASP A 94 -11.29 -21.09 -12.10
C ASP A 94 -9.97 -21.02 -11.31
N TRP A 95 -9.61 -19.84 -10.79
CA TRP A 95 -8.49 -19.68 -9.86
C TRP A 95 -8.68 -20.46 -8.56
N LEU A 96 -9.81 -20.24 -7.87
CA LEU A 96 -10.12 -20.88 -6.59
C LEU A 96 -10.37 -22.40 -6.70
N GLY A 97 -10.91 -22.86 -7.82
CA GLY A 97 -11.27 -24.27 -8.02
C GLY A 97 -10.13 -25.19 -8.49
N SER A 98 -8.95 -24.64 -8.80
CA SER A 98 -7.85 -25.42 -9.38
C SER A 98 -6.69 -25.58 -8.39
N PRO A 99 -6.26 -26.82 -8.06
CA PRO A 99 -5.02 -27.03 -7.32
C PRO A 99 -3.83 -26.57 -8.17
N ARG A 100 -2.93 -25.78 -7.59
CA ARG A 100 -1.78 -25.20 -8.28
C ARG A 100 -0.51 -25.47 -7.48
N PRO A 101 0.61 -25.83 -8.14
CA PRO A 101 1.92 -25.81 -7.49
C PRO A 101 2.25 -24.38 -7.08
N ALA A 102 2.89 -24.22 -5.91
CA ALA A 102 3.32 -22.90 -5.46
C ALA A 102 4.21 -22.24 -6.53
N PRO A 103 3.99 -20.96 -6.87
CA PRO A 103 4.80 -20.30 -7.88
C PRO A 103 6.28 -20.36 -7.48
N ALA A 104 7.09 -20.96 -8.35
CA ALA A 104 8.52 -21.16 -8.08
C ALA A 104 9.21 -19.80 -7.85
N GLY A 105 9.98 -19.69 -6.76
CA GLY A 105 10.71 -18.47 -6.41
C GLY A 105 9.91 -17.41 -5.65
N VAL A 106 8.61 -17.60 -5.43
CA VAL A 106 7.80 -16.68 -4.62
C VAL A 106 7.71 -17.20 -3.19
N THR A 107 8.43 -16.55 -2.28
CA THR A 107 8.18 -16.75 -0.85
C THR A 107 6.92 -15.96 -0.50
N ILE A 108 5.78 -16.65 -0.44
CA ILE A 108 4.53 -16.04 0.00
C ILE A 108 4.68 -15.71 1.48
N ARG A 109 4.87 -14.42 1.78
CA ARG A 109 4.90 -13.92 3.16
C ARG A 109 3.47 -13.65 3.61
N LYS A 110 3.15 -14.03 4.84
CA LYS A 110 1.91 -13.59 5.47
C LYS A 110 2.05 -12.10 5.79
N LEU A 111 1.39 -11.25 5.00
CA LEU A 111 1.34 -9.82 5.26
C LEU A 111 0.52 -9.55 6.53
N LEU A 112 1.01 -8.63 7.36
CA LEU A 112 0.23 -8.06 8.45
C LEU A 112 -0.62 -6.90 7.92
N PRO A 113 -1.93 -6.85 8.24
CA PRO A 113 -2.78 -5.75 7.81
C PRO A 113 -2.23 -4.40 8.24
N VAL A 114 -2.36 -3.41 7.37
CA VAL A 114 -2.10 -2.02 7.74
C VAL A 114 -3.33 -1.50 8.49
N SER A 115 -3.11 -0.97 9.69
CA SER A 115 -4.16 -0.28 10.46
C SER A 115 -4.02 1.23 10.28
N HIS A 116 -5.13 1.90 9.98
CA HIS A 116 -5.21 3.35 9.91
C HIS A 116 -5.67 3.91 11.26
N ASP A 117 -4.78 3.92 12.26
CA ASP A 117 -5.07 4.54 13.56
C ASP A 117 -4.85 6.06 13.50
N ARG A 118 -5.82 6.77 12.91
CA ARG A 118 -5.76 8.23 12.79
C ARG A 118 -5.71 8.92 14.15
N ALA A 119 -6.42 8.39 15.14
CA ALA A 119 -6.42 8.95 16.49
C ALA A 119 -5.03 8.85 17.13
N GLY A 120 -4.37 7.70 17.02
CA GLY A 120 -2.99 7.50 17.46
C GLY A 120 -2.01 8.43 16.76
N VAL A 121 -2.13 8.61 15.44
CA VAL A 121 -1.30 9.55 14.66
C VAL A 121 -1.49 10.99 15.13
N LEU A 122 -2.74 11.43 15.31
CA LEU A 122 -3.03 12.77 15.84
C LEU A 122 -2.47 12.98 17.25
N MET A 123 -2.61 11.99 18.14
CA MET A 123 -2.02 12.05 19.48
C MET A 123 -0.49 12.08 19.46
N ALA A 124 0.15 11.40 18.51
CA ALA A 124 1.59 11.45 18.33
C ALA A 124 2.03 12.83 17.81
N TRP A 125 1.28 13.39 16.86
CA TRP A 125 1.52 14.74 16.35
C TRP A 125 1.38 15.81 17.43
N GLU A 126 0.35 15.75 18.28
CA GLU A 126 0.16 16.72 19.37
C GLU A 126 1.19 16.63 20.48
N ARG A 127 1.80 15.47 20.70
CA ARG A 127 2.94 15.31 21.62
C ARG A 127 4.25 15.81 21.06
N ALA A 128 4.38 15.86 19.73
CA ALA A 128 5.59 16.31 19.07
C ALA A 128 5.82 17.81 19.30
N ARG A 129 7.08 18.21 19.40
CA ARG A 129 7.46 19.59 19.75
C ARG A 129 7.76 20.39 18.49
N PRO A 130 7.35 21.67 18.40
CA PRO A 130 7.82 22.56 17.34
C PRO A 130 9.34 22.65 17.37
N CYS A 131 9.98 22.49 16.21
CA CYS A 131 11.42 22.62 16.08
C CYS A 131 11.76 23.19 14.70
N LEU A 132 12.53 24.28 14.69
CA LEU A 132 12.97 24.95 13.45
C LEU A 132 14.43 24.64 13.11
N ASN A 133 15.13 23.88 13.97
CA ASN A 133 16.54 23.55 13.76
C ASN A 133 16.76 22.05 13.95
N ILE A 134 16.77 21.34 12.83
CA ILE A 134 17.12 19.92 12.78
C ILE A 134 18.42 19.80 11.99
N PRO A 135 19.52 19.24 12.56
CA PRO A 135 20.81 19.17 11.89
C PRO A 135 20.74 18.52 10.49
N TYR A 136 19.95 17.46 10.36
CA TYR A 136 19.72 16.78 9.08
C TYR A 136 19.08 17.71 8.03
N LEU A 137 18.05 18.48 8.41
CA LEU A 137 17.38 19.40 7.48
C LEU A 137 18.27 20.59 7.13
N THR A 138 18.96 21.15 8.12
CA THR A 138 19.89 22.27 7.92
C THR A 138 21.01 21.89 6.96
N ALA A 139 21.59 20.69 7.10
CA ALA A 139 22.59 20.18 6.17
C ALA A 139 22.06 19.94 4.74
N ARG A 140 20.74 19.89 4.55
CA ARG A 140 20.06 19.77 3.25
C ARG A 140 19.53 21.11 2.73
N GLY A 141 19.93 22.24 3.33
CA GLY A 141 19.49 23.57 2.94
C GLY A 141 18.10 23.96 3.45
N LEU A 142 17.54 23.20 4.39
CA LEU A 142 16.29 23.49 5.08
C LEU A 142 16.59 23.93 6.52
N GLY A 143 17.26 25.07 6.63
CA GLY A 143 17.64 25.68 7.89
C GLY A 143 16.51 26.49 8.54
N PRO A 144 16.75 27.07 9.74
CA PRO A 144 15.78 27.89 10.44
C PRO A 144 15.27 29.10 9.64
N ASP A 145 16.13 29.66 8.78
CA ASP A 145 15.83 30.76 7.85
C ASP A 145 14.78 30.40 6.80
N VAL A 146 14.74 29.13 6.36
CA VAL A 146 13.70 28.61 5.47
C VAL A 146 12.46 28.23 6.27
N LEU A 147 12.63 27.55 7.39
CA LEU A 147 11.52 27.00 8.18
C LEU A 147 10.69 28.05 8.93
N ILE A 148 11.20 29.28 9.09
CA ILE A 148 10.44 30.42 9.62
C ILE A 148 9.51 31.06 8.58
N LEU A 149 9.67 30.76 7.29
CA LEU A 149 8.83 31.33 6.25
C LEU A 149 7.35 30.95 6.47
N PRO A 150 6.40 31.85 6.18
CA PRO A 150 4.97 31.60 6.43
C PRO A 150 4.45 30.30 5.83
N GLN A 151 4.98 29.88 4.67
CA GLN A 151 4.59 28.63 4.00
C GLN A 151 4.96 27.35 4.77
N PHE A 152 5.88 27.43 5.74
CA PHE A 152 6.31 26.29 6.57
C PHE A 152 5.84 26.42 8.02
N ALA A 153 5.07 27.47 8.34
CA ALA A 153 4.52 27.68 9.68
C ALA A 153 3.68 26.45 10.09
N HIS A 154 4.01 25.88 11.25
CA HIS A 154 3.35 24.69 11.81
C HIS A 154 3.50 23.38 11.00
N CYS A 155 4.32 23.35 9.96
CA CYS A 155 4.54 22.17 9.11
C CYS A 155 5.64 21.24 9.60
N LEU A 156 6.36 21.58 10.68
CA LEU A 156 7.45 20.77 11.21
C LEU A 156 7.37 20.64 12.74
N ARG A 157 7.44 19.40 13.20
CA ARG A 157 7.62 19.04 14.62
C ARG A 157 8.68 17.95 14.76
N THR A 158 9.16 17.72 15.96
CA THR A 158 10.07 16.61 16.30
C THR A 158 9.47 15.69 17.35
N ASP A 159 9.59 14.38 17.13
CA ASP A 159 9.18 13.37 18.11
C ASP A 159 10.21 13.20 19.24
N GLU A 160 9.91 12.31 20.20
CA GLU A 160 10.81 11.99 21.33
C GLU A 160 12.14 11.36 20.92
N ARG A 161 12.23 10.83 19.69
CA ARG A 161 13.44 10.23 19.11
C ARG A 161 14.25 11.23 18.29
N GLY A 162 13.76 12.47 18.13
CA GLY A 162 14.38 13.51 17.33
C GLY A 162 14.12 13.38 15.82
N ASN A 163 13.15 12.57 15.39
CA ASN A 163 12.76 12.49 13.99
C ASN A 163 12.01 13.75 13.57
N ALA A 164 12.26 14.22 12.35
CA ALA A 164 11.48 15.28 11.73
C ALA A 164 10.11 14.74 11.29
N LEU A 165 9.03 15.38 11.75
CA LEU A 165 7.66 15.06 11.38
C LEU A 165 7.09 16.18 10.52
N PHE A 166 6.58 15.81 9.34
CA PHE A 166 5.81 16.68 8.45
C PHE A 166 4.38 16.15 8.37
N PRO A 167 3.35 16.97 8.65
CA PRO A 167 1.98 16.52 8.61
C PRO A 167 1.53 16.42 7.15
N HIS A 168 0.91 15.30 6.80
CA HIS A 168 0.12 15.19 5.58
C HIS A 168 -1.31 15.60 5.91
N TYR A 169 -1.84 16.57 5.18
CA TYR A 169 -3.20 17.04 5.38
C TYR A 169 -4.15 16.28 4.45
N ASP A 170 -5.30 15.88 5.00
CA ASP A 170 -6.41 15.35 4.23
C ASP A 170 -7.07 16.54 3.50
N TRP A 171 -6.47 17.03 2.42
CA TRP A 171 -7.14 18.03 1.57
C TRP A 171 -8.20 17.32 0.73
N GLU A 172 -9.45 17.81 0.82
CA GLU A 172 -10.49 17.62 -0.22
C GLU A 172 -10.11 18.35 -1.50
#